data_AF-A0A3B8PWE2-F1
#
_entry.id   AF-A0A3B8PWE2-F1
#
_cell.length_a   1.000
_cell.length_b   1.000
_cell.length_c   1.000
_cell.angle_alpha   90.00
_cell.angle_beta   90.00
_cell.angle_gamma   90.00
#
_symmetry.space_group_name_H-M   'P 1'
#
loop_
_entity.id
_entity.type
_entity.pdbx_description
1 polymer ?
#
loop_
_entity_poly.entity_id
_entity_poly.type
_entity_poly.pdbx_seq_one_letter_code
_entity_poly.pdbx_strand_id
1 'polypeptide(L)'
;MTDSLDHDQLALPPVSRREFLSRHVLGLGSVALATLLQQDKLLATPANVPRGPASYDLLPKQPHFAPRAKSMISLFMHGGPAHMELTDPKPELTRLHGKTYQGDIAYSFIKRASKRLLGARWKFRPRGECGTEISELLPNISEVVDDICLIRSMHTGYNGHEVSIRYMHSGIPSVTGRPTLGSWLLYGLGSETDNLPAYMVMTDPGGHPVDGVHNWSNGWMPTLFQGTVLRPKNPRILNLDAPATVRGKVQEHNLSFLAQLNKRHARKHPGENDLEARIASYELAARMQTSAKEALDISQETKATQNMYG
;
A
#
# COMPACT_ATOMS: atom_id res chain seq x y z
N MET A 1 -56.40 69.10 -22.94
CA MET A 1 -55.81 69.93 -21.87
C MET A 1 -55.21 68.95 -20.87
N THR A 2 -53.88 68.94 -20.79
CA THR A 2 -53.01 68.27 -19.80
C THR A 2 -53.27 66.79 -19.46
N ASP A 3 -52.50 65.89 -20.07
CA ASP A 3 -52.06 64.66 -19.40
C ASP A 3 -50.55 64.80 -19.15
N SER A 4 -50.19 64.86 -17.87
CA SER A 4 -48.83 65.06 -17.38
C SER A 4 -48.05 63.74 -17.41
N LEU A 5 -46.88 63.77 -18.04
CA LEU A 5 -45.88 62.71 -18.09
C LEU A 5 -45.39 62.33 -16.70
N ASP A 6 -45.56 61.07 -16.32
CA ASP A 6 -44.88 60.45 -15.18
C ASP A 6 -43.59 59.79 -15.68
N HIS A 7 -42.45 60.45 -15.47
CA HIS A 7 -41.12 59.93 -15.77
C HIS A 7 -40.60 59.17 -14.55
N ASP A 8 -41.11 57.96 -14.33
CA ASP A 8 -40.54 57.07 -13.31
C ASP A 8 -39.33 56.33 -13.92
N GLN A 9 -38.15 56.84 -13.60
CA GLN A 9 -36.86 56.29 -14.01
C GLN A 9 -36.63 54.94 -13.32
N LEU A 10 -36.46 53.88 -14.11
CA LEU A 10 -35.96 52.58 -13.66
C LEU A 10 -34.50 52.71 -13.15
N ALA A 11 -34.33 53.17 -11.92
CA ALA A 11 -33.06 53.10 -11.21
C ALA A 11 -32.86 51.66 -10.71
N LEU A 12 -31.87 50.96 -11.29
CA LEU A 12 -31.46 49.64 -10.80
C LEU A 12 -31.00 49.76 -9.34
N PRO A 13 -31.37 48.82 -8.45
CA PRO A 13 -31.02 48.89 -7.05
C PRO A 13 -29.49 48.87 -6.85
N PRO A 14 -28.94 49.63 -5.89
CA PRO A 14 -27.50 49.70 -5.67
C PRO A 14 -26.97 48.33 -5.23
N VAL A 15 -26.03 47.78 -6.01
CA VAL A 15 -25.37 46.51 -5.71
C VAL A 15 -24.56 46.67 -4.43
N SER A 16 -24.80 45.81 -3.43
CA SER A 16 -24.03 45.85 -2.19
C SER A 16 -22.56 45.51 -2.45
N ARG A 17 -21.62 46.06 -1.66
CA ARG A 17 -20.18 45.73 -1.76
C ARG A 17 -19.92 44.21 -1.78
N ARG A 18 -20.68 43.46 -0.98
CA ARG A 18 -20.60 41.99 -0.89
C ARG A 18 -21.00 41.33 -2.20
N GLU A 19 -22.03 41.84 -2.85
CA GLU A 19 -22.58 41.29 -4.09
C GLU A 19 -21.77 41.67 -5.33
N PHE A 20 -21.16 42.86 -5.32
CA PHE A 20 -20.16 43.25 -6.31
C PHE A 20 -18.93 42.35 -6.25
N LEU A 21 -18.40 42.12 -5.04
CA LEU A 21 -17.24 41.25 -4.84
C LEU A 21 -17.56 39.79 -5.19
N SER A 22 -18.73 39.25 -4.78
CA SER A 22 -19.10 37.87 -5.08
C SER A 22 -19.34 37.60 -6.57
N ARG A 23 -19.91 38.57 -7.30
CA ARG A 23 -20.17 38.46 -8.74
C ARG A 23 -18.94 38.68 -9.62
N HIS A 24 -17.84 39.22 -9.05
CA HIS A 24 -16.59 39.48 -9.78
C HIS A 24 -15.39 38.68 -9.26
N VAL A 25 -15.64 37.64 -8.44
CA VAL A 25 -14.61 36.66 -8.01
C VAL A 25 -13.93 35.97 -9.20
N LEU A 26 -14.64 35.79 -10.32
CA LEU A 26 -14.08 35.25 -11.56
C LEU A 26 -13.46 36.32 -12.49
N GLY A 27 -13.43 37.59 -12.06
CA GLY A 27 -12.91 38.74 -12.83
C GLY A 27 -11.64 39.35 -12.23
N LEU A 28 -11.63 40.66 -11.98
CA LEU A 28 -10.43 41.41 -11.55
C LEU A 28 -9.73 40.82 -10.31
N GLY A 29 -10.47 40.19 -9.39
CA GLY A 29 -9.90 39.54 -8.21
C GLY A 29 -9.02 38.32 -8.54
N SER A 30 -9.43 37.51 -9.53
CA SER A 30 -8.63 36.37 -9.99
C SER A 30 -7.40 36.82 -10.78
N VAL A 31 -7.51 37.91 -11.55
CA VAL A 31 -6.37 38.55 -12.24
C VAL A 31 -5.39 39.12 -11.21
N ALA A 32 -5.85 39.86 -10.21
CA ALA A 32 -5.00 40.40 -9.16
C ALA A 32 -4.31 39.28 -8.35
N LEU A 33 -5.03 38.21 -8.00
CA LEU A 33 -4.45 37.04 -7.35
C LEU A 33 -3.41 36.35 -8.25
N ALA A 34 -3.71 36.16 -9.54
CA ALA A 34 -2.76 35.58 -10.49
C ALA A 34 -1.51 36.46 -10.64
N THR A 35 -1.66 37.80 -10.69
CA THR A 35 -0.54 38.75 -10.74
C THR A 35 0.29 38.71 -9.46
N LEU A 36 -0.33 38.66 -8.27
CA LEU A 36 0.38 38.53 -7.00
C LEU A 36 1.12 37.20 -6.91
N LEU A 37 0.47 36.08 -7.27
CA LEU A 37 1.12 34.76 -7.32
C LEU A 37 2.27 34.73 -8.34
N GLN A 38 2.17 35.46 -9.45
CA GLN A 38 3.24 35.59 -10.45
C GLN A 38 4.41 36.41 -9.90
N GLN A 39 4.13 37.54 -9.24
CA GLN A 39 5.12 38.41 -8.61
C GLN A 39 5.87 37.69 -7.49
N ASP A 40 5.15 36.91 -6.68
CA ASP A 40 5.71 36.10 -5.60
C ASP A 40 6.39 34.81 -6.09
N LYS A 41 6.41 34.56 -7.41
CA LYS A 41 6.91 33.34 -8.06
C LYS A 41 6.24 32.05 -7.56
N LEU A 42 5.03 32.16 -7.02
CA LEU A 42 4.22 31.06 -6.49
C LEU A 42 3.39 30.34 -7.58
N LEU A 43 3.36 30.86 -8.81
CA LEU A 43 2.78 30.16 -9.98
C LEU A 43 3.66 29.04 -10.54
N ALA A 44 4.82 28.76 -9.93
CA ALA A 44 5.71 27.69 -10.38
C ALA A 44 5.15 26.32 -9.99
N THR A 45 4.31 25.74 -10.84
CA THR A 45 4.26 24.27 -10.93
C THR A 45 5.53 23.84 -11.68
N PRO A 46 6.43 23.05 -11.08
CA PRO A 46 7.64 22.59 -11.76
C PRO A 46 7.29 22.01 -13.13
N ALA A 47 8.12 22.29 -14.16
CA ALA A 47 7.88 21.83 -15.53
C ALA A 47 7.70 20.30 -15.65
N ASN A 48 8.17 19.56 -14.65
CA ASN A 48 8.16 18.10 -14.59
C ASN A 48 6.98 17.52 -13.80
N VAL A 49 6.02 18.34 -13.35
CA VAL A 49 4.78 17.82 -12.76
C VAL A 49 3.80 17.52 -13.90
N PRO A 50 3.40 16.25 -14.09
CA PRO A 50 2.46 15.88 -15.15
C PRO A 50 1.18 16.71 -15.03
N ARG A 51 0.79 17.37 -16.14
CA ARG A 51 -0.47 18.10 -16.25
C ARG A 51 -1.49 17.22 -16.97
N GLY A 52 -2.52 16.81 -16.24
CA GLY A 52 -3.62 15.98 -16.74
C GLY A 52 -4.22 15.16 -15.59
N PRO A 53 -5.43 14.60 -15.76
CA PRO A 53 -5.95 13.63 -14.81
C PRO A 53 -4.95 12.48 -14.68
N ALA A 54 -4.55 12.15 -13.45
CA ALA A 54 -3.64 11.04 -13.20
C ALA A 54 -4.34 9.74 -13.58
N SER A 55 -4.03 9.17 -14.75
CA SER A 55 -4.51 7.84 -15.12
C SER A 55 -3.64 6.79 -14.43
N TYR A 56 -4.28 5.80 -13.81
CA TYR A 56 -3.62 4.68 -13.16
C TYR A 56 -3.95 3.40 -13.91
N ASP A 57 -2.94 2.62 -14.19
CA ASP A 57 -3.06 1.31 -14.84
C ASP A 57 -2.09 0.33 -14.18
N LEU A 58 -2.26 -0.96 -14.48
CA LEU A 58 -1.38 -2.03 -14.04
C LEU A 58 -0.44 -2.52 -15.15
N LEU A 59 -0.30 -1.77 -16.26
CA LEU A 59 0.60 -2.16 -17.34
C LEU A 59 2.04 -2.19 -16.82
N PRO A 60 2.85 -3.17 -17.27
CA PRO A 60 4.27 -3.22 -16.92
C PRO A 60 4.96 -1.87 -17.14
N LYS A 61 5.70 -1.42 -16.13
CA LYS A 61 6.43 -0.15 -16.17
C LYS A 61 7.90 -0.42 -16.45
N GLN A 62 8.56 0.48 -17.17
CA GLN A 62 9.99 0.44 -17.38
C GLN A 62 10.70 1.09 -16.20
N PRO A 63 11.49 0.35 -15.39
CA PRO A 63 12.22 0.94 -14.29
C PRO A 63 13.34 1.86 -14.80
N HIS A 64 13.80 2.79 -13.95
CA HIS A 64 14.91 3.70 -14.30
C HIS A 64 16.24 2.98 -14.60
N PHE A 65 16.41 1.77 -14.07
CA PHE A 65 17.60 0.94 -14.26
C PHE A 65 17.19 -0.47 -14.69
N ALA A 66 18.05 -1.14 -15.48
CA ALA A 66 17.84 -2.53 -15.83
C ALA A 66 17.84 -3.40 -14.55
N PRO A 67 16.77 -4.19 -14.30
CA PRO A 67 16.68 -5.02 -13.10
C PRO A 67 17.74 -6.13 -13.13
N ARG A 68 18.43 -6.33 -12.01
CA ARG A 68 19.43 -7.39 -11.83
C ARG A 68 18.83 -8.70 -11.26
N ALA A 69 17.61 -8.63 -10.74
CA ALA A 69 16.87 -9.76 -10.19
C ALA A 69 15.46 -9.79 -10.78
N LYS A 70 14.91 -10.99 -10.97
CA LYS A 70 13.53 -11.19 -11.46
C LYS A 70 12.52 -11.29 -10.32
N SER A 71 12.96 -11.64 -9.11
CA SER A 71 12.09 -11.94 -7.98
C SER A 71 12.78 -11.60 -6.66
N MET A 72 11.99 -11.22 -5.66
CA MET A 72 12.45 -10.89 -4.30
C MET A 72 11.59 -11.62 -3.28
N ILE A 73 12.22 -12.30 -2.33
CA ILE A 73 11.56 -12.84 -1.14
C ILE A 73 11.90 -11.89 0.01
N SER A 74 10.88 -11.26 0.59
CA SER A 74 11.02 -10.38 1.75
C SER A 74 10.32 -10.98 2.95
N LEU A 75 11.07 -11.20 4.03
CA LEU A 75 10.56 -11.82 5.25
C LEU A 75 10.56 -10.80 6.39
N PHE A 76 9.37 -10.36 6.80
CA PHE A 76 9.18 -9.58 8.01
C PHE A 76 8.63 -10.47 9.13
N MET A 77 9.50 -10.89 10.04
CA MET A 77 9.17 -11.87 11.09
C MET A 77 8.54 -11.20 12.32
N HIS A 78 7.29 -10.78 12.20
CA HIS A 78 6.53 -10.25 13.35
C HIS A 78 6.39 -11.30 14.46
N GLY A 79 6.85 -10.98 15.67
CA GLY A 79 6.90 -11.92 16.79
C GLY A 79 8.00 -12.98 16.68
N GLY A 80 8.89 -12.84 15.70
CA GLY A 80 10.04 -13.71 15.50
C GLY A 80 11.13 -13.54 16.58
N PRO A 81 12.20 -14.36 16.50
CA PRO A 81 13.30 -14.31 17.46
C PRO A 81 14.00 -12.95 17.43
N ALA A 82 14.53 -12.53 18.59
CA ALA A 82 15.26 -11.27 18.70
C ALA A 82 16.57 -11.33 17.89
N HIS A 83 16.88 -10.27 17.15
CA HIS A 83 18.13 -10.15 16.37
C HIS A 83 19.39 -10.38 17.23
N MET A 84 19.35 -9.98 18.50
CA MET A 84 20.44 -10.19 19.47
C MET A 84 20.74 -11.67 19.78
N GLU A 85 19.82 -12.57 19.43
CA GLU A 85 19.94 -14.02 19.60
C GLU A 85 20.16 -14.75 18.27
N LEU A 86 20.19 -14.02 17.16
CA LEU A 86 20.31 -14.56 15.80
C LEU A 86 21.60 -14.11 15.11
N THR A 87 21.77 -12.80 14.93
CA THR A 87 22.78 -12.24 14.04
C THR A 87 23.52 -11.05 14.64
N ASP A 88 23.24 -10.64 15.88
CA ASP A 88 23.82 -9.43 16.48
C ASP A 88 24.19 -9.64 17.96
N PRO A 89 25.24 -10.43 18.25
CA PRO A 89 25.63 -10.71 19.62
C PRO A 89 25.92 -9.41 20.38
N LYS A 90 25.42 -9.32 21.61
CA LYS A 90 25.62 -8.16 22.50
C LYS A 90 26.43 -8.56 23.74
N PRO A 91 27.79 -8.57 23.67
CA PRO A 91 28.64 -8.99 24.78
C PRO A 91 28.36 -8.26 26.09
N GLU A 92 28.11 -6.94 26.02
CA GLU A 92 27.81 -6.13 27.20
C GLU A 92 26.46 -6.51 27.85
N LEU A 93 25.43 -6.78 27.03
CA LEU A 93 24.14 -7.27 27.52
C LEU A 93 24.30 -8.64 28.20
N THR A 94 25.12 -9.51 27.63
CA THR A 94 25.47 -10.82 28.21
C THR A 94 26.21 -10.66 29.54
N ARG A 95 27.18 -9.76 29.63
CA ARG A 95 27.91 -9.45 30.88
C ARG A 95 27.00 -8.91 31.99
N LEU A 96 25.97 -8.16 31.60
CA LEU A 96 24.98 -7.58 32.51
C LEU A 96 23.76 -8.48 32.75
N HIS A 97 23.75 -9.71 32.25
CA HIS A 97 22.65 -10.66 32.40
C HIS A 97 22.17 -10.75 33.85
N GLY A 98 20.85 -10.68 34.05
CA GLY A 98 20.20 -10.78 35.35
C GLY A 98 20.23 -9.50 36.18
N LYS A 99 21.04 -8.48 35.83
CA LYS A 99 21.08 -7.19 36.52
C LYS A 99 19.87 -6.33 36.14
N THR A 100 19.51 -5.41 37.03
CA THR A 100 18.47 -4.41 36.77
C THR A 100 19.09 -3.19 36.08
N TYR A 101 18.56 -2.83 34.92
CA TYR A 101 18.91 -1.59 34.22
C TYR A 101 18.46 -0.37 35.05
N GLN A 102 19.38 0.58 35.26
CA GLN A 102 19.14 1.73 36.14
C GLN A 102 18.57 2.95 35.41
N GLY A 103 18.68 2.99 34.08
CA GLY A 103 18.12 4.08 33.28
C GLY A 103 16.61 3.96 33.09
N ASP A 104 16.06 4.95 32.39
CA ASP A 104 14.65 4.96 32.02
C ASP A 104 14.37 4.05 30.83
N ILE A 105 13.22 3.36 30.89
CA ILE A 105 12.72 2.50 29.82
C ILE A 105 11.26 2.87 29.58
N ALA A 106 10.93 3.20 28.34
CA ALA A 106 9.54 3.30 27.90
C ALA A 106 9.02 1.89 27.60
N TYR A 107 7.95 1.48 28.26
CA TYR A 107 7.33 0.16 28.04
C TYR A 107 6.08 0.28 27.17
N SER A 108 5.98 -0.53 26.11
CA SER A 108 4.71 -0.65 25.36
C SER A 108 3.66 -1.42 26.16
N PHE A 109 4.07 -2.33 27.05
CA PHE A 109 3.16 -3.17 27.83
C PHE A 109 3.53 -3.17 29.31
N ILE A 110 2.93 -2.23 30.06
CA ILE A 110 3.28 -1.95 31.47
C ILE A 110 3.04 -3.16 32.38
N LYS A 111 2.01 -3.98 32.10
CA LYS A 111 1.61 -5.11 32.97
C LYS A 111 2.66 -6.23 33.08
N ARG A 112 3.61 -6.30 32.14
CA ARG A 112 4.72 -7.29 32.14
C ARG A 112 6.08 -6.61 32.03
N ALA A 113 6.15 -5.33 32.38
CA ALA A 113 7.39 -4.56 32.31
C ALA A 113 8.44 -5.10 33.29
N SER A 114 9.65 -5.30 32.80
CA SER A 114 10.81 -5.68 33.61
C SER A 114 12.01 -4.84 33.17
N LYS A 115 12.78 -4.33 34.14
CA LYS A 115 14.10 -3.70 33.90
C LYS A 115 15.23 -4.73 33.99
N ARG A 116 14.94 -6.02 34.19
CA ARG A 116 15.97 -7.06 34.24
C ARG A 116 16.52 -7.32 32.85
N LEU A 117 17.83 -7.19 32.70
CA LEU A 117 18.54 -7.43 31.46
C LEU A 117 18.65 -8.93 31.19
N LEU A 118 18.31 -9.32 29.96
CA LEU A 118 18.45 -10.69 29.48
C LEU A 118 19.59 -10.75 28.46
N GLY A 119 20.74 -11.26 28.90
CA GLY A 119 21.86 -11.63 28.03
C GLY A 119 21.52 -12.73 27.03
N ALA A 120 22.34 -12.83 25.98
CA ALA A 120 22.19 -13.85 24.95
C ALA A 120 22.22 -15.26 25.55
N ARG A 121 21.32 -16.14 25.11
CA ARG A 121 21.19 -17.51 25.63
C ARG A 121 21.82 -18.57 24.74
N TRP A 122 22.07 -18.23 23.48
CA TRP A 122 22.62 -19.13 22.47
C TRP A 122 24.06 -18.79 22.13
N LYS A 123 24.79 -19.79 21.64
CA LYS A 123 26.21 -19.62 21.28
C LYS A 123 26.33 -18.97 19.92
N PHE A 124 27.23 -18.00 19.84
CA PHE A 124 27.65 -17.37 18.59
C PHE A 124 29.04 -17.87 18.20
N ARG A 125 29.27 -18.00 16.90
CA ARG A 125 30.58 -18.31 16.34
C ARG A 125 30.81 -17.46 15.08
N PRO A 126 32.05 -17.01 14.82
CA PRO A 126 32.42 -16.49 13.51
C PRO A 126 32.10 -17.52 12.42
N ARG A 127 31.45 -17.06 11.34
CA ARG A 127 31.07 -17.87 10.18
C ARG A 127 31.61 -17.25 8.89
N GLY A 128 31.82 -18.09 7.89
CA GLY A 128 32.34 -17.67 6.60
C GLY A 128 33.74 -17.07 6.67
N GLU A 129 34.19 -16.53 5.55
CA GLU A 129 35.43 -15.76 5.45
C GLU A 129 35.26 -14.35 6.03
N CYS A 130 34.05 -13.78 5.97
CA CYS A 130 33.74 -12.48 6.54
C CYS A 130 33.83 -12.44 8.08
N GLY A 131 33.84 -13.61 8.73
CA GLY A 131 33.96 -13.74 10.19
C GLY A 131 32.73 -13.24 10.96
N THR A 132 31.60 -13.03 10.28
CA THR A 132 30.37 -12.56 10.92
C THR A 132 29.92 -13.55 11.98
N GLU A 133 29.72 -13.09 13.21
CA GLU A 133 29.20 -13.92 14.29
C GLU A 133 27.71 -14.22 14.10
N ILE A 134 27.37 -15.50 13.94
CA ILE A 134 26.00 -16.00 13.78
C ILE A 134 25.68 -17.01 14.89
N SER A 135 24.45 -16.96 15.38
CA SER A 135 23.91 -17.86 16.40
C SER A 135 23.80 -19.30 15.89
N GLU A 136 23.98 -20.26 16.79
CA GLU A 136 23.74 -21.69 16.50
C GLU A 136 22.30 -22.01 16.07
N LEU A 137 21.35 -21.08 16.28
CA LEU A 137 19.97 -21.18 15.81
C LEU A 137 19.80 -21.04 14.28
N LEU A 138 20.82 -20.56 13.58
CA LEU A 138 20.77 -20.32 12.14
C LEU A 138 21.84 -21.15 11.40
N PRO A 139 21.80 -22.49 11.47
CA PRO A 139 22.84 -23.34 10.90
C PRO A 139 22.94 -23.19 9.38
N ASN A 140 21.81 -23.19 8.66
CA ASN A 140 21.81 -23.10 7.20
C ASN A 140 22.17 -21.71 6.69
N ILE A 141 21.77 -20.65 7.40
CA ILE A 141 22.18 -19.27 7.06
C ILE A 141 23.68 -19.07 7.28
N SER A 142 24.25 -19.75 8.28
CA SER A 142 25.69 -19.70 8.56
C SER A 142 26.54 -20.23 7.39
N GLU A 143 26.01 -21.13 6.57
CA GLU A 143 26.71 -21.71 5.42
C GLU A 143 26.83 -20.74 4.24
N VAL A 144 25.99 -19.71 4.18
CA VAL A 144 25.93 -18.74 3.08
C VAL A 144 26.18 -17.31 3.55
N VAL A 145 26.76 -17.12 4.73
CA VAL A 145 26.88 -15.80 5.36
C VAL A 145 27.73 -14.81 4.55
N ASP A 146 28.69 -15.30 3.77
CA ASP A 146 29.55 -14.46 2.92
C ASP A 146 28.78 -13.82 1.75
N ASP A 147 27.63 -14.40 1.38
CA ASP A 147 26.72 -13.87 0.36
C ASP A 147 25.66 -12.93 0.96
N ILE A 148 25.69 -12.69 2.27
CA ILE A 148 24.70 -11.88 3.00
C ILE A 148 25.27 -10.52 3.35
N CYS A 149 24.56 -9.47 2.94
CA CYS A 149 24.75 -8.13 3.51
C CYS A 149 23.94 -8.01 4.81
N LEU A 150 24.63 -8.05 5.96
CA LEU A 150 24.00 -7.90 7.26
C LEU A 150 24.06 -6.44 7.75
N ILE A 151 22.90 -5.84 7.99
CA ILE A 151 22.79 -4.47 8.50
C ILE A 151 22.37 -4.50 9.97
N ARG A 152 23.32 -4.23 10.88
CA ARG A 152 23.08 -4.13 12.34
C ARG A 152 22.79 -2.70 12.82
N SER A 153 22.94 -1.71 11.95
CA SER A 153 22.77 -0.29 12.29
C SER A 153 21.31 0.20 12.26
N MET A 154 20.38 -0.65 11.81
CA MET A 154 18.97 -0.27 11.70
C MET A 154 18.31 -0.22 13.08
N HIS A 155 17.76 0.95 13.42
CA HIS A 155 17.00 1.16 14.65
C HIS A 155 15.77 2.02 14.37
N THR A 156 14.75 1.90 15.22
CA THR A 156 13.55 2.74 15.18
C THR A 156 13.33 3.39 16.54
N GLY A 157 12.44 4.39 16.60
CA GLY A 157 12.13 5.11 17.84
C GLY A 157 11.01 4.51 18.70
N TYR A 158 10.45 3.36 18.32
CA TYR A 158 9.25 2.81 18.96
C TYR A 158 9.35 1.30 19.15
N ASN A 159 8.76 0.80 20.23
CA ASN A 159 8.80 -0.62 20.64
C ASN A 159 7.45 -1.35 20.53
N GLY A 160 6.44 -0.72 19.91
CA GLY A 160 5.12 -1.32 19.68
C GLY A 160 5.08 -2.20 18.42
N HIS A 161 4.27 -3.26 18.46
CA HIS A 161 4.09 -4.20 17.36
C HIS A 161 3.49 -3.51 16.12
N GLU A 162 2.36 -2.81 16.29
CA GLU A 162 1.65 -2.09 15.23
C GLU A 162 2.55 -1.05 14.58
N VAL A 163 3.30 -0.31 15.40
CA VAL A 163 4.18 0.76 14.94
C VAL A 163 5.35 0.21 14.12
N SER A 164 5.94 -0.90 14.55
CA SER A 164 7.04 -1.57 13.84
C SER A 164 6.59 -2.14 12.49
N ILE A 165 5.38 -2.71 12.45
CA ILE A 165 4.74 -3.16 11.21
C ILE A 165 4.60 -2.01 10.21
N ARG A 166 4.11 -0.85 10.68
CA ARG A 166 3.90 0.34 9.82
C ARG A 166 5.22 0.94 9.33
N TYR A 167 6.29 0.90 10.11
CA TYR A 167 7.62 1.26 9.61
C TYR A 167 7.99 0.40 8.39
N MET A 168 7.86 -0.92 8.51
CA MET A 168 8.31 -1.85 7.48
C MET A 168 7.41 -1.85 6.25
N HIS A 169 6.10 -1.79 6.43
CA HIS A 169 5.16 -1.83 5.31
C HIS A 169 4.90 -0.46 4.70
N SER A 170 4.96 0.64 5.46
CA SER A 170 4.44 1.94 5.03
C SER A 170 5.41 3.11 5.22
N GLY A 171 6.59 2.87 5.81
CA GLY A 171 7.67 3.83 6.02
C GLY A 171 7.44 4.87 7.12
N ILE A 172 6.19 5.08 7.59
CA ILE A 172 5.86 6.07 8.62
C ILE A 172 5.07 5.42 9.76
N PRO A 173 5.56 5.47 11.00
CA PRO A 173 5.01 4.73 12.15
C PRO A 173 3.62 5.17 12.60
N SER A 174 3.36 6.48 12.57
CA SER A 174 2.23 7.12 13.25
C SER A 174 1.00 7.31 12.37
N VAL A 175 1.07 6.93 11.09
CA VAL A 175 0.00 7.19 10.11
C VAL A 175 -0.60 5.87 9.65
N THR A 176 -1.87 5.65 9.99
CA THR A 176 -2.65 4.50 9.53
C THR A 176 -3.12 4.69 8.09
N GLY A 177 -3.41 3.57 7.40
CA GLY A 177 -3.99 3.61 6.06
C GLY A 177 -3.08 4.22 4.99
N ARG A 178 -1.76 4.15 5.17
CA ARG A 178 -0.81 4.46 4.09
C ARG A 178 -0.72 3.29 3.12
N PRO A 179 -0.44 3.54 1.83
CA PRO A 179 -0.12 2.49 0.88
C PRO A 179 1.08 1.68 1.39
N THR A 180 0.93 0.37 1.34
CA THR A 180 1.94 -0.59 1.79
C THR A 180 2.99 -0.84 0.70
N LEU A 181 4.10 -1.50 1.07
CA LEU A 181 5.18 -1.84 0.16
C LEU A 181 4.67 -2.56 -1.09
N GLY A 182 3.73 -3.51 -0.94
CA GLY A 182 3.11 -4.20 -2.07
C GLY A 182 2.40 -3.26 -3.04
N SER A 183 1.64 -2.30 -2.51
CA SER A 183 0.97 -1.27 -3.33
C SER A 183 1.96 -0.35 -4.04
N TRP A 184 3.05 0.06 -3.38
CA TRP A 184 4.11 0.86 -4.00
C TRP A 184 4.87 0.11 -5.09
N LEU A 185 5.18 -1.17 -4.86
CA LEU A 185 5.81 -2.03 -5.86
C LEU A 185 4.91 -2.17 -7.08
N LEU A 186 3.63 -2.42 -6.88
CA LEU A 186 2.67 -2.54 -7.97
C LEU A 186 2.47 -1.22 -8.73
N TYR A 187 2.44 -0.09 -8.03
CA TYR A 187 2.42 1.24 -8.64
C TYR A 187 3.67 1.50 -9.50
N GLY A 188 4.85 1.12 -8.99
CA GLY A 188 6.13 1.39 -9.65
C GLY A 188 6.49 0.43 -10.78
N LEU A 189 6.02 -0.82 -10.73
CA LEU A 189 6.40 -1.89 -11.67
C LEU A 189 5.25 -2.36 -12.56
N GLY A 190 4.00 -2.15 -12.15
CA GLY A 190 2.84 -2.75 -12.82
C GLY A 190 2.73 -4.24 -12.56
N SER A 191 1.96 -4.93 -13.40
CA SER A 191 1.70 -6.36 -13.34
C SER A 191 2.05 -7.03 -14.66
N GLU A 192 2.60 -8.24 -14.59
CA GLU A 192 2.83 -9.09 -15.76
C GLU A 192 1.57 -9.88 -16.17
N THR A 193 0.52 -9.88 -15.35
CA THR A 193 -0.71 -10.64 -15.58
C THR A 193 -1.91 -9.72 -15.79
N ASP A 194 -2.72 -10.05 -16.79
CA ASP A 194 -3.99 -9.36 -17.03
C ASP A 194 -5.19 -10.07 -16.35
N ASN A 195 -4.98 -11.29 -15.86
CA ASN A 195 -6.06 -12.22 -15.50
C ASN A 195 -6.07 -12.63 -14.03
N LEU A 196 -5.08 -12.20 -13.23
CA LEU A 196 -5.00 -12.47 -11.80
C LEU A 196 -4.70 -11.18 -11.04
N PRO A 197 -5.06 -11.06 -9.75
CA PRO A 197 -4.68 -9.91 -8.96
C PRO A 197 -3.16 -9.81 -8.85
N ALA A 198 -2.65 -8.62 -9.11
CA ALA A 198 -1.21 -8.37 -9.11
C ALA A 198 -0.60 -8.31 -7.69
N TYR A 199 -1.43 -8.08 -6.67
CA TYR A 199 -1.03 -8.09 -5.27
C TYR A 199 -1.89 -9.09 -4.49
N MET A 200 -1.33 -10.27 -4.27
CA MET A 200 -1.97 -11.36 -3.54
C MET A 200 -1.52 -11.42 -2.08
N VAL A 201 -2.48 -11.67 -1.17
CA VAL A 201 -2.24 -11.78 0.27
C VAL A 201 -2.68 -13.16 0.73
N MET A 202 -1.71 -14.00 1.10
CA MET A 202 -2.00 -15.29 1.71
C MET A 202 -2.01 -15.13 3.23
N THR A 203 -3.13 -15.44 3.86
CA THR A 203 -3.31 -15.28 5.31
C THR A 203 -3.14 -16.59 6.04
N ASP A 204 -2.56 -16.52 7.24
CA ASP A 204 -2.53 -17.66 8.16
C ASP A 204 -3.97 -18.07 8.58
N PRO A 205 -4.30 -19.37 8.62
CA PRO A 205 -5.63 -19.83 9.05
C PRO A 205 -6.01 -19.45 10.48
N GLY A 206 -5.03 -19.21 11.36
CA GLY A 206 -5.19 -18.78 12.75
C GLY A 206 -5.52 -17.30 12.91
N GLY A 207 -5.43 -16.51 11.84
CA GLY A 207 -5.87 -15.12 11.81
C GLY A 207 -4.91 -14.17 11.10
N HIS A 208 -5.33 -12.91 11.00
CA HIS A 208 -4.48 -11.86 10.45
C HIS A 208 -3.36 -11.48 11.44
N PRO A 209 -2.21 -10.99 10.95
CA PRO A 209 -1.20 -10.37 11.80
C PRO A 209 -1.77 -9.17 12.55
N VAL A 210 -1.03 -8.71 13.56
CA VAL A 210 -1.29 -7.43 14.24
C VAL A 210 -1.45 -6.31 13.21
N ASP A 211 -2.30 -5.33 13.50
CA ASP A 211 -2.74 -4.26 12.56
C ASP A 211 -3.69 -4.74 11.42
N GLY A 212 -3.95 -6.05 11.33
CA GLY A 212 -5.01 -6.63 10.52
C GLY A 212 -4.86 -6.33 9.03
N VAL A 213 -5.95 -5.87 8.40
CA VAL A 213 -6.00 -5.60 6.96
C VAL A 213 -5.12 -4.43 6.51
N HIS A 214 -4.64 -3.59 7.44
CA HIS A 214 -3.75 -2.48 7.10
C HIS A 214 -2.40 -2.94 6.56
N ASN A 215 -2.01 -4.19 6.84
CA ASN A 215 -0.76 -4.80 6.35
C ASN A 215 -0.68 -4.92 4.81
N TRP A 216 -1.80 -4.77 4.10
CA TRP A 216 -1.87 -4.85 2.64
C TRP A 216 -2.81 -3.79 2.05
N SER A 217 -2.87 -2.62 2.69
CA SER A 217 -3.69 -1.50 2.22
C SER A 217 -3.03 -0.74 1.06
N ASN A 218 -3.86 -0.30 0.11
CA ASN A 218 -3.49 0.70 -0.91
C ASN A 218 -3.52 2.15 -0.39
N GLY A 219 -4.03 2.40 0.82
CA GLY A 219 -4.19 3.73 1.36
C GLY A 219 -4.97 4.68 0.45
N TRP A 220 -4.37 5.83 0.13
CA TRP A 220 -4.96 6.82 -0.78
C TRP A 220 -4.72 6.52 -2.27
N MET A 221 -3.97 5.47 -2.62
CA MET A 221 -3.86 5.06 -4.01
C MET A 221 -5.18 4.48 -4.50
N PRO A 222 -5.45 4.42 -5.82
CA PRO A 222 -6.62 3.73 -6.34
C PRO A 222 -6.73 2.28 -5.89
N THR A 223 -7.94 1.72 -5.90
CA THR A 223 -8.23 0.34 -5.47
C THR A 223 -7.51 -0.73 -6.30
N LEU A 224 -7.02 -0.37 -7.50
CA LEU A 224 -6.15 -1.19 -8.33
C LEU A 224 -4.92 -1.72 -7.57
N PHE A 225 -4.45 -0.99 -6.57
CA PHE A 225 -3.24 -1.33 -5.80
C PHE A 225 -3.53 -2.05 -4.48
N GLN A 226 -4.78 -2.43 -4.23
CA GLN A 226 -5.22 -3.08 -2.99
C GLN A 226 -4.85 -4.57 -2.99
N GLY A 227 -4.27 -5.04 -1.88
CA GLY A 227 -4.00 -6.46 -1.71
C GLY A 227 -5.30 -7.29 -1.70
N THR A 228 -5.34 -8.31 -2.54
CA THR A 228 -6.44 -9.28 -2.62
C THR A 228 -6.13 -10.48 -1.75
N VAL A 229 -6.98 -10.73 -0.76
CA VAL A 229 -6.82 -11.85 0.18
C VAL A 229 -7.21 -13.17 -0.48
N LEU A 230 -6.27 -14.12 -0.44
CA LEU A 230 -6.48 -15.51 -0.77
C LEU A 230 -6.75 -16.31 0.50
N ARG A 231 -7.97 -16.82 0.61
CA ARG A 231 -8.37 -17.60 1.78
C ARG A 231 -7.80 -19.02 1.74
N PRO A 232 -7.50 -19.63 2.90
CA PRO A 232 -7.04 -21.02 2.96
C PRO A 232 -8.14 -22.03 2.63
N LYS A 233 -9.41 -21.63 2.67
CA LYS A 233 -10.58 -22.48 2.42
C LYS A 233 -11.46 -21.92 1.32
N ASN A 234 -12.16 -22.80 0.63
CA ASN A 234 -13.12 -22.41 -0.40
C ASN A 234 -14.31 -21.59 0.15
N PRO A 235 -14.87 -20.66 -0.65
CA PRO A 235 -14.27 -20.12 -1.88
C PRO A 235 -13.01 -19.29 -1.54
N ARG A 236 -11.87 -19.60 -2.18
CA ARG A 236 -10.57 -18.96 -1.86
C ARG A 236 -10.57 -17.46 -2.16
N ILE A 237 -11.34 -17.04 -3.16
CA ILE A 237 -11.66 -15.65 -3.49
C ILE A 237 -13.19 -15.51 -3.46
N LEU A 238 -13.71 -14.53 -2.72
CA LEU A 238 -15.15 -14.35 -2.56
C LEU A 238 -15.80 -13.80 -3.84
N ASN A 239 -17.07 -14.15 -4.05
CA ASN A 239 -17.92 -13.61 -5.12
C ASN A 239 -17.35 -13.78 -6.54
N LEU A 240 -16.48 -14.78 -6.73
CA LEU A 240 -15.88 -15.03 -8.04
C LEU A 240 -16.86 -15.72 -8.98
N ASP A 241 -17.67 -16.66 -8.49
CA ASP A 241 -18.65 -17.36 -9.32
C ASP A 241 -19.90 -16.52 -9.57
N ALA A 242 -20.29 -16.38 -10.83
CA ALA A 242 -21.59 -15.81 -11.17
C ALA A 242 -22.74 -16.71 -10.66
N PRO A 243 -23.86 -16.11 -10.18
CA PRO A 243 -25.05 -16.86 -9.79
C PRO A 243 -25.54 -17.75 -10.95
N ALA A 244 -26.01 -18.95 -10.62
CA ALA A 244 -26.41 -19.94 -11.62
C ALA A 244 -27.48 -19.42 -12.61
N THR A 245 -28.36 -18.53 -12.14
CA THR A 245 -29.47 -17.97 -12.93
C THR A 245 -29.05 -17.00 -14.03
N VAL A 246 -27.84 -16.42 -13.97
CA VAL A 246 -27.37 -15.41 -14.94
C VAL A 246 -26.11 -15.85 -15.69
N ARG A 247 -25.55 -17.01 -15.38
CA ARG A 247 -24.28 -17.50 -15.96
C ARG A 247 -24.35 -17.65 -17.49
N GLY A 248 -23.24 -17.39 -18.18
CA GLY A 248 -23.10 -17.55 -19.63
C GLY A 248 -23.53 -16.29 -20.40
N LYS A 249 -24.25 -16.45 -21.52
CA LYS A 249 -24.61 -15.34 -22.42
C LYS A 249 -25.35 -14.19 -21.75
N VAL A 250 -26.19 -14.48 -20.74
CA VAL A 250 -26.91 -13.44 -19.99
C VAL A 250 -25.95 -12.53 -19.23
N GLN A 251 -24.97 -13.12 -18.53
CA GLN A 251 -23.90 -12.38 -17.86
C GLN A 251 -23.06 -11.59 -18.85
N GLU A 252 -22.67 -12.18 -19.98
CA GLU A 252 -21.90 -11.49 -21.02
C GLU A 252 -22.63 -10.24 -21.55
N HIS A 253 -23.91 -10.35 -21.86
CA HIS A 253 -24.72 -9.20 -22.28
C HIS A 253 -24.86 -8.14 -21.19
N ASN A 254 -25.09 -8.56 -19.93
CA ASN A 254 -25.19 -7.64 -18.80
C ASN A 254 -23.86 -6.89 -18.55
N LEU A 255 -22.73 -7.59 -18.59
CA LEU A 255 -21.40 -6.99 -18.44
C LEU A 255 -21.06 -6.06 -19.61
N SER A 256 -21.42 -6.42 -20.84
CA SER A 256 -21.23 -5.58 -22.03
C SER A 256 -22.06 -4.29 -21.94
N PHE A 257 -23.32 -4.39 -21.51
CA PHE A 257 -24.17 -3.22 -21.29
C PHE A 257 -23.64 -2.33 -20.15
N LEU A 258 -23.22 -2.94 -19.04
CA LEU A 258 -22.61 -2.22 -17.92
C LEU A 258 -21.33 -1.48 -18.36
N ALA A 259 -20.49 -2.11 -19.19
CA ALA A 259 -19.29 -1.47 -19.75
C ALA A 259 -19.64 -0.24 -20.61
N GLN A 260 -20.74 -0.28 -21.37
CA GLN A 260 -21.21 0.90 -22.12
C GLN A 260 -21.68 2.03 -21.20
N LEU A 261 -22.42 1.71 -20.13
CA LEU A 261 -22.84 2.69 -19.12
C LEU A 261 -21.65 3.31 -18.41
N ASN A 262 -20.68 2.49 -18.00
CA ASN A 262 -19.44 2.92 -17.37
C ASN A 262 -18.64 3.86 -18.28
N LYS A 263 -18.46 3.53 -19.57
CA LYS A 263 -17.80 4.40 -20.55
C LYS A 263 -18.51 5.75 -20.71
N ARG A 264 -19.85 5.75 -20.73
CA ARG A 264 -20.65 6.99 -20.81
C ARG A 264 -20.51 7.83 -19.54
N HIS A 265 -20.48 7.20 -18.37
CA HIS A 265 -20.34 7.88 -17.10
C HIS A 265 -18.93 8.48 -16.93
N ALA A 266 -17.88 7.72 -17.27
CA ALA A 266 -16.49 8.18 -17.25
C ALA A 266 -16.27 9.41 -18.15
N ARG A 267 -16.84 9.42 -19.37
CA ARG A 267 -16.78 10.59 -20.26
C ARG A 267 -17.37 11.87 -19.66
N LYS A 268 -18.33 11.75 -18.73
CA LYS A 268 -18.96 12.90 -18.05
C LYS A 268 -18.19 13.35 -16.81
N HIS A 269 -17.27 12.53 -16.29
CA HIS A 269 -16.53 12.79 -15.06
C HIS A 269 -15.03 12.57 -15.28
N PRO A 270 -14.39 13.35 -16.16
CA PRO A 270 -12.96 13.22 -16.42
C PRO A 270 -12.16 13.48 -15.14
N GLY A 271 -11.27 12.55 -14.77
CA GLY A 271 -10.42 12.66 -13.58
C GLY A 271 -10.92 11.93 -12.33
N GLU A 272 -12.08 11.27 -12.38
CA GLU A 272 -12.58 10.42 -11.29
C GLU A 272 -11.91 9.04 -11.30
N ASN A 273 -10.69 8.98 -10.75
CA ASN A 273 -9.85 7.78 -10.75
C ASN A 273 -10.43 6.61 -9.94
N ASP A 274 -11.26 6.88 -8.93
CA ASP A 274 -11.90 5.83 -8.12
C ASP A 274 -12.90 5.03 -8.96
N LEU A 275 -13.64 5.69 -9.85
CA LEU A 275 -14.56 5.02 -10.76
C LEU A 275 -13.81 4.12 -11.73
N GLU A 276 -12.77 4.63 -12.38
CA GLU A 276 -11.96 3.85 -13.34
C GLU A 276 -11.32 2.64 -12.67
N ALA A 277 -10.77 2.83 -11.47
CA ALA A 277 -10.18 1.74 -10.68
C ALA A 277 -11.21 0.66 -10.31
N ARG A 278 -12.43 1.06 -9.90
CA ARG A 278 -13.51 0.10 -9.61
C ARG A 278 -13.94 -0.68 -10.85
N ILE A 279 -14.08 -0.01 -12.00
CA ILE A 279 -14.40 -0.67 -13.28
C ILE A 279 -13.35 -1.73 -13.59
N ALA A 280 -12.08 -1.36 -13.53
CA ALA A 280 -10.97 -2.27 -13.80
C ALA A 280 -10.92 -3.45 -12.81
N SER A 281 -11.20 -3.21 -11.52
CA SER A 281 -11.31 -4.29 -10.52
C SER A 281 -12.44 -5.27 -10.83
N TYR A 282 -13.61 -4.80 -11.28
CA TYR A 282 -14.71 -5.69 -11.65
C TYR A 282 -14.45 -6.47 -12.94
N GLU A 283 -13.82 -5.85 -13.94
CA GLU A 283 -13.40 -6.54 -15.15
C GLU A 283 -12.35 -7.61 -14.86
N LEU A 284 -11.41 -7.32 -13.96
CA LEU A 284 -10.45 -8.33 -13.47
C LEU A 284 -11.18 -9.50 -12.80
N ALA A 285 -12.15 -9.24 -11.93
CA ALA A 285 -12.95 -10.30 -11.29
C ALA A 285 -13.67 -11.19 -12.31
N ALA A 286 -14.17 -10.62 -13.41
CA ALA A 286 -14.78 -11.39 -14.50
C ALA A 286 -13.76 -12.28 -15.23
N ARG A 287 -12.54 -11.78 -15.49
CA ARG A 287 -11.45 -12.58 -16.09
C ARG A 287 -10.95 -13.69 -15.14
N MET A 288 -10.92 -13.40 -13.84
CA MET A 288 -10.49 -14.34 -12.80
C MET A 288 -11.36 -15.59 -12.68
N GLN A 289 -12.61 -15.59 -13.17
CA GLN A 289 -13.56 -16.70 -12.95
C GLN A 289 -13.03 -18.05 -13.43
N THR A 290 -12.22 -18.05 -14.49
CA THR A 290 -11.56 -19.24 -15.03
C THR A 290 -10.11 -19.33 -14.54
N SER A 291 -9.32 -18.26 -14.71
CA SER A 291 -7.87 -18.27 -14.43
C SER A 291 -7.55 -18.53 -12.95
N ALA A 292 -8.34 -17.98 -12.02
CA ALA A 292 -8.09 -18.19 -10.59
C ALA A 292 -8.41 -19.63 -10.14
N LYS A 293 -9.31 -20.34 -10.83
CA LYS A 293 -9.59 -21.75 -10.52
C LYS A 293 -8.41 -22.63 -10.92
N GLU A 294 -7.89 -22.42 -12.12
CA GLU A 294 -6.72 -23.11 -12.64
C GLU A 294 -5.49 -22.81 -11.77
N ALA A 295 -5.21 -21.54 -11.49
CA ALA A 295 -4.05 -21.12 -10.72
C ALA A 295 -4.04 -21.60 -9.26
N LEU A 296 -5.20 -22.01 -8.73
CA LEU A 296 -5.35 -22.48 -7.35
C LEU A 296 -5.59 -24.00 -7.25
N ASP A 297 -5.57 -24.72 -8.38
CA ASP A 297 -5.74 -26.17 -8.42
C ASP A 297 -4.40 -26.89 -8.19
N ILE A 298 -4.03 -27.01 -6.93
CA ILE A 298 -2.84 -27.76 -6.50
C ILE A 298 -2.98 -29.29 -6.68
N SER A 299 -4.16 -29.79 -7.06
CA SER A 299 -4.35 -31.24 -7.26
C SER A 299 -3.61 -31.76 -8.49
N GLN A 300 -3.25 -30.87 -9.43
CA GLN A 300 -2.47 -31.18 -10.62
C GLN A 300 -0.95 -31.23 -10.34
N GLU A 301 -0.51 -30.88 -9.13
CA GLU A 301 0.90 -30.85 -8.78
C GLU A 301 1.49 -32.25 -8.64
N THR A 302 2.76 -32.39 -8.99
CA THR A 302 3.45 -33.68 -8.85
C THR A 302 3.61 -34.07 -7.38
N LYS A 303 3.67 -35.38 -7.10
CA LYS A 303 3.99 -35.91 -5.76
C LYS A 303 5.30 -35.34 -5.22
N ALA A 304 6.29 -35.14 -6.08
CA ALA A 304 7.58 -34.58 -5.70
C ALA A 304 7.44 -33.13 -5.21
N THR A 305 6.66 -32.29 -5.91
CA THR A 305 6.32 -30.93 -5.50
C THR A 305 5.59 -30.92 -4.16
N GLN A 306 4.57 -31.76 -4.01
CA GLN A 306 3.80 -31.85 -2.76
C GLN A 306 4.68 -32.26 -1.56
N ASN A 307 5.62 -33.18 -1.75
CA ASN A 307 6.56 -33.58 -0.71
C ASN A 307 7.52 -32.44 -0.28
N MET A 308 7.75 -31.42 -1.12
CA MET A 308 8.60 -30.28 -0.75
C MET A 308 7.91 -29.30 0.21
N TYR A 309 6.59 -29.32 0.30
CA TYR A 309 5.85 -28.41 1.19
C TYR A 309 5.97 -28.76 2.67
N GLY A 310 6.38 -30.00 2.98
CA GLY A 310 6.47 -30.54 4.34
C GLY A 310 5.30 -31.44 4.70
#